data_AF-A0A450W6J1-F1
#
_entry.id   AF-A0A450W6J1-F1
#
_cell.length_a   1.000
_cell.length_b   1.000
_cell.length_c   1.000
_cell.angle_alpha   90.00
_cell.angle_beta   90.00
_cell.angle_gamma   90.00
#
_symmetry.space_group_name_H-M   'P 1'
#
loop_
_entity.id
_entity.type
_entity.pdbx_description
1 polymer ?
#
loop_
_entity_poly.entity_id
_entity_poly.type
_entity_poly.pdbx_seq_one_letter_code
_entity_poly.pdbx_strand_id
1 'polypeptide(L)'
;DRRGIIPERVSMDERPAIVNAKRRFGDWEGDTVIGKGHRGALVTLVERKSPYTVIGSLEHEKADAVRKTVTEALMPYKERVRTITYDNGREF
;
A
#
# COMPACT_ATOMS: atom_id res chain seq x y z
N ASP A 1 24.94 -1.16 -12.39
CA ASP A 1 24.21 0.06 -12.03
C ASP A 1 23.08 -0.33 -11.08
N ARG A 2 23.09 0.15 -9.83
CA ARG A 2 22.15 -0.27 -8.74
C ARG A 2 21.11 0.80 -8.42
N ARG A 3 20.94 1.80 -9.29
CA ARG A 3 19.96 2.88 -9.09
C ARG A 3 18.55 2.31 -9.24
N GLY A 4 17.78 2.31 -8.15
CA GLY A 4 16.35 1.96 -8.15
C GLY A 4 15.97 0.57 -7.64
N ILE A 5 16.87 -0.15 -6.96
CA ILE A 5 16.51 -1.39 -6.25
C ILE A 5 16.14 -1.04 -4.81
N ILE A 6 14.90 -1.30 -4.41
CA ILE A 6 14.48 -1.23 -3.00
C ILE A 6 15.23 -2.33 -2.24
N PRO A 7 16.07 -2.01 -1.25
CA PRO A 7 16.75 -3.02 -0.42
C PRO A 7 15.71 -3.90 0.26
N GLU A 8 15.96 -5.21 0.35
CA GLU A 8 15.06 -6.20 0.99
C GLU A 8 13.68 -6.36 0.31
N ARG A 9 13.61 -6.12 -0.99
CA ARG A 9 12.42 -6.39 -1.80
C ARG A 9 11.98 -7.86 -1.66
N VAL A 10 10.78 -8.07 -1.11
CA VAL A 10 10.09 -9.36 -1.11
C VAL A 10 9.17 -9.41 -2.33
N SER A 11 9.25 -10.48 -3.13
CA SER A 11 8.36 -10.63 -4.28
C SER A 11 6.90 -10.71 -3.82
N MET A 12 5.96 -10.27 -4.67
CA MET A 12 4.53 -10.54 -4.43
C MET A 12 4.25 -12.04 -4.33
N ASP A 13 5.05 -12.86 -5.01
CA ASP A 13 4.96 -14.31 -4.98
C ASP A 13 5.41 -14.91 -3.63
N GLU A 14 6.21 -14.16 -2.86
CA GLU A 14 6.71 -14.56 -1.54
C GLU A 14 5.77 -14.14 -0.40
N ARG A 15 4.62 -13.53 -0.71
CA ARG A 15 3.62 -13.17 0.31
C ARG A 15 3.20 -14.42 1.10
N PRO A 16 3.07 -14.33 2.43
CA PRO A 16 2.62 -15.45 3.24
C PRO A 16 1.30 -16.03 2.72
N ALA A 17 1.20 -17.36 2.62
CA ALA A 17 0.03 -18.05 2.06
C ALA A 17 -1.31 -17.62 2.72
N ILE A 18 -1.27 -17.21 3.99
CA ILE A 18 -2.44 -16.70 4.71
C ILE A 18 -3.04 -15.43 4.09
N VAL A 19 -2.20 -14.55 3.50
CA VAL A 19 -2.63 -13.34 2.79
C VAL A 19 -3.37 -13.71 1.50
N ASN A 20 -2.84 -14.67 0.75
CA ASN A 20 -3.46 -15.16 -0.49
C ASN A 20 -4.74 -15.95 -0.24
N ALA A 21 -4.85 -16.62 0.91
CA ALA A 21 -6.04 -17.36 1.29
C ALA A 21 -7.26 -16.45 1.56
N LYS A 22 -7.06 -15.16 1.87
CA LYS A 22 -8.13 -14.18 2.15
C LYS A 22 -9.10 -14.62 3.27
N ARG A 23 -8.61 -15.42 4.24
CA ARG A 23 -9.46 -16.02 5.30
C ARG A 23 -9.61 -15.16 6.55
N ARG A 24 -8.70 -14.21 6.78
CA ARG A 24 -8.72 -13.28 7.93
C ARG A 24 -8.84 -11.85 7.46
N PHE A 25 -9.31 -10.99 8.36
CA PHE A 25 -9.27 -9.55 8.15
C PHE A 25 -7.91 -8.99 8.51
N GLY A 26 -7.56 -7.87 7.88
CA GLY A 26 -6.41 -7.07 8.27
C GLY A 26 -5.21 -7.18 7.35
N ASP A 27 -5.33 -7.93 6.26
CA ASP A 27 -4.31 -7.96 5.22
C ASP A 27 -4.74 -6.96 4.14
N TRP A 28 -3.97 -5.89 3.99
CA TRP A 28 -4.26 -4.77 3.09
C TRP A 28 -3.32 -4.79 1.89
N GLU A 29 -3.81 -4.40 0.74
CA GLU A 29 -3.01 -4.12 -0.45
C GLU A 29 -3.06 -2.64 -0.77
N GLY A 30 -1.89 -2.02 -0.90
CA GLY A 30 -1.73 -0.63 -1.23
C GLY A 30 -1.26 -0.41 -2.65
N ASP A 31 -1.79 0.63 -3.28
CA ASP A 31 -1.43 1.07 -4.64
C ASP A 31 -1.49 2.60 -4.70
N THR A 32 -0.71 3.21 -5.60
CA THR A 32 -0.67 4.67 -5.81
C THR A 32 -1.19 5.01 -7.19
N VAL A 33 -2.23 5.84 -7.23
CA VAL A 33 -2.81 6.36 -8.47
C VAL A 33 -2.27 7.76 -8.72
N ILE A 34 -1.55 7.94 -9.83
CA ILE A 34 -1.03 9.24 -10.26
C ILE A 34 -1.97 9.84 -11.31
N GLY A 35 -2.44 11.06 -11.06
CA GLY A 35 -3.30 11.80 -11.98
C GLY A 35 -2.58 12.18 -13.28
N LYS A 36 -3.35 12.33 -14.36
CA LYS A 36 -2.81 12.63 -15.70
C LYS A 36 -1.94 13.90 -15.68
N GLY A 37 -0.69 13.74 -16.14
CA GLY A 37 0.30 14.82 -16.17
C GLY A 37 0.91 15.13 -14.80
N HIS A 38 0.98 14.14 -13.90
CA HIS A 38 1.45 14.30 -12.50
C HIS A 38 0.65 15.34 -11.72
N ARG A 39 -0.63 15.51 -12.06
CA ARG A 39 -1.54 16.45 -11.38
C ARG A 39 -2.39 15.70 -10.37
N GLY A 40 -1.89 15.68 -9.13
CA GLY A 40 -2.50 14.98 -8.01
C GLY A 40 -2.11 13.50 -7.95
N ALA A 41 -2.11 12.96 -6.73
CA ALA A 41 -1.90 11.54 -6.49
C ALA A 41 -2.85 11.07 -5.38
N LEU A 42 -3.21 9.79 -5.40
CA LEU A 42 -4.00 9.11 -4.38
C LEU A 42 -3.29 7.83 -3.97
N VAL A 43 -3.45 7.43 -2.72
CA VAL A 43 -3.15 6.07 -2.29
C VAL A 43 -4.45 5.33 -2.05
N THR A 44 -4.55 4.11 -2.57
CA THR A 44 -5.68 3.21 -2.32
C THR A 44 -5.21 2.05 -1.45
N LEU A 45 -5.97 1.73 -0.40
CA LEU A 45 -5.70 0.64 0.52
C LEU A 45 -6.91 -0.29 0.55
N VAL A 46 -6.76 -1.50 0.03
CA VAL A 46 -7.84 -2.47 -0.14
C VAL A 46 -7.67 -3.63 0.84
N GLU A 47 -8.65 -3.85 1.69
CA GLU A 47 -8.69 -5.00 2.59
C GLU A 47 -9.00 -6.27 1.79
N ARG A 48 -8.09 -7.25 1.84
CA ARG A 48 -8.06 -8.38 0.89
C ARG A 48 -9.21 -9.37 1.04
N LYS A 49 -9.87 -9.41 2.21
CA LYS A 49 -11.00 -10.32 2.47
C LYS A 49 -12.36 -9.71 2.11
N SER A 50 -12.57 -8.42 2.37
CA SER A 50 -13.86 -7.71 2.31
C SER A 50 -14.02 -6.69 1.18
N PRO A 51 -13.07 -6.64 0.26
CA PRO A 51 -12.77 -5.47 -0.59
C PRO A 51 -12.96 -4.06 0.00
N TYR A 52 -13.02 -3.89 1.32
CA TYR A 52 -13.22 -2.58 1.91
C TYR A 52 -12.03 -1.68 1.57
N THR A 53 -12.32 -0.53 0.98
CA THR A 53 -11.30 0.34 0.37
C THR A 53 -11.25 1.66 1.11
N VAL A 54 -10.03 2.06 1.50
CA VAL A 54 -9.72 3.37 2.05
C VAL A 54 -8.87 4.12 1.03
N ILE A 55 -9.20 5.38 0.78
CA ILE A 55 -8.48 6.22 -0.18
C ILE A 55 -7.96 7.46 0.56
N GLY A 56 -6.67 7.74 0.39
CA GLY A 56 -6.03 8.94 0.90
C GLY A 56 -5.55 9.83 -0.24
N SER A 57 -5.78 11.15 -0.11
CA SER A 57 -5.19 12.11 -1.04
C SER A 57 -3.71 12.32 -0.71
N LEU A 58 -2.89 12.40 -1.75
CA LEU A 58 -1.46 12.71 -1.65
C LEU A 58 -1.18 14.08 -2.23
N GLU A 59 -0.36 14.86 -1.55
CA GLU A 59 0.15 16.13 -2.08
C GLU A 59 1.15 15.89 -3.23
N HIS A 60 1.90 14.78 -3.18
CA HIS A 60 2.83 14.30 -4.20
C HIS A 60 3.12 12.80 -4.04
N GLU A 61 3.62 12.14 -5.09
CA GLU A 61 3.89 10.69 -5.18
C GLU A 61 5.17 10.21 -4.47
N LYS A 62 5.79 11.05 -3.64
CA LYS A 62 7.02 10.67 -2.90
C LYS A 62 6.70 9.77 -1.70
N ALA A 63 7.63 8.85 -1.41
CA ALA A 63 7.48 7.82 -0.39
C ALA A 63 7.17 8.34 1.03
N ASP A 64 7.67 9.52 1.40
CA ASP A 64 7.38 10.15 2.68
C ASP A 64 5.91 10.57 2.80
N ALA A 65 5.35 11.22 1.77
CA ALA A 65 3.94 11.58 1.73
C ALA A 65 3.05 10.33 1.70
N VAL A 66 3.42 9.34 0.88
CA VAL A 66 2.68 8.08 0.79
C VAL A 66 2.63 7.38 2.16
N ARG A 67 3.78 7.18 2.81
CA ARG A 67 3.86 6.55 4.14
C ARG A 67 3.03 7.28 5.19
N LYS A 68 3.09 8.61 5.20
CA LYS A 68 2.32 9.45 6.14
C LYS A 68 0.81 9.25 5.91
N THR A 69 0.35 9.41 4.68
CA THR A 69 -1.08 9.29 4.34
C THR A 69 -1.61 7.88 4.61
N VAL A 70 -0.85 6.82 4.30
CA VAL A 70 -1.25 5.45 4.66
C VAL A 70 -1.40 5.29 6.16
N THR A 71 -0.43 5.77 6.94
CA THR A 71 -0.45 5.66 8.41
C THR A 71 -1.69 6.33 8.97
N GLU A 72 -1.97 7.55 8.53
CA GLU A 72 -3.15 8.32 8.95
C GLU A 72 -4.46 7.62 8.51
N ALA A 73 -4.53 7.13 7.28
CA ALA A 73 -5.68 6.45 6.72
C ALA A 73 -6.03 5.14 7.46
N LEU A 74 -5.02 4.39 7.90
CA LEU A 74 -5.21 3.12 8.62
C LEU A 74 -5.24 3.28 10.15
N MET A 75 -4.93 4.45 10.69
CA MET A 75 -4.92 4.69 12.14
C MET A 75 -6.23 4.29 12.83
N PRO A 76 -7.43 4.54 12.27
CA PRO A 76 -8.70 4.08 12.86
C PRO A 76 -8.83 2.56 12.95
N TYR A 77 -8.06 1.82 12.14
CA TYR A 77 -8.11 0.36 12.04
C TYR A 77 -6.86 -0.32 12.60
N LYS A 78 -5.95 0.41 13.25
CA LYS A 78 -4.62 -0.06 13.68
C LYS A 78 -4.62 -1.42 14.38
N GLU A 79 -5.61 -1.68 15.25
CA GLU A 79 -5.74 -2.93 16.02
C GLU A 79 -6.06 -4.15 15.13
N ARG A 80 -6.50 -3.91 13.90
CA ARG A 80 -6.89 -4.93 12.92
C ARG A 80 -5.93 -5.01 11.75
N VAL A 81 -4.96 -4.11 11.61
CA VAL A 81 -3.94 -4.19 10.56
C VAL A 81 -2.95 -5.30 10.91
N ARG A 82 -2.76 -6.24 9.98
CA ARG A 82 -1.84 -7.38 10.11
C ARG A 82 -0.71 -7.30 9.11
N THR A 83 -1.04 -7.05 7.85
CA THR A 83 -0.05 -6.85 6.78
C THR A 83 -0.52 -5.72 5.88
N ILE A 84 0.43 -5.01 5.29
CA ILE A 84 0.19 -4.12 4.17
C ILE A 84 1.20 -4.53 3.10
N THR A 85 0.71 -4.93 1.93
CA THR A 85 1.54 -5.28 0.78
C THR A 85 1.37 -4.23 -0.30
N TYR A 86 2.47 -3.72 -0.83
CA TYR A 86 2.46 -2.83 -1.97
C TYR A 86 2.89 -3.59 -3.22
N ASP A 87 2.49 -3.10 -4.40
CA ASP A 87 3.30 -3.41 -5.57
C ASP A 87 4.64 -2.67 -5.42
N ASN A 88 5.70 -3.17 -6.03
CA ASN A 88 7.04 -2.63 -5.81
C ASN A 88 7.28 -1.33 -6.60
N GLY A 89 6.30 -0.42 -6.58
CA GLY A 89 6.42 0.94 -7.05
C GLY A 89 7.50 1.70 -6.30
N ARG A 90 8.02 2.78 -6.91
CA ARG A 90 9.13 3.56 -6.34
C ARG A 90 8.68 4.50 -5.22
N GLU A 91 7.37 4.59 -5.04
CA GLU A 91 6.66 5.46 -4.12
C GLU A 91 6.43 4.84 -2.74
N PHE A 92 6.94 3.63 -2.45
CA PHE A 92 6.80 2.93 -1.18
C PHE A 92 8.15 2.55 -0.54
#